data_AF-A0A353YGV5-F1
#
_entry.id   AF-A0A353YGV5-F1
#
_cell.length_a   1.000
_cell.length_b   1.000
_cell.length_c   1.000
_cell.angle_alpha   90.00
_cell.angle_beta   90.00
_cell.angle_gamma   90.00
#
_symmetry.space_group_name_H-M   'P 1'
#
loop_
_entity.id
_entity.type
_entity.pdbx_description
1 polymer ?
#
loop_
_entity_poly.entity_id
_entity_poly.type
_entity_poly.pdbx_seq_one_letter_code
_entity_poly.pdbx_strand_id
1 'polypeptide(L)'
;NRDASATLKLGQARGIALLVPALLGLPIAEYAPNAVKKTVVGAGHGDKGQIRAMVKCLLPRATPDSADAADALAIAITHAHSRAWRRLEAAVASAQRPAP
;
A
#
# COMPACT_ATOMS: atom_id res chain seq x y z
N ASN A 1 15.84 17.58 -2.39
CA ASN A 1 15.22 17.87 -1.09
C ASN A 1 15.29 19.38 -0.87
N ARG A 2 14.26 20.15 -1.22
CA ARG A 2 14.37 21.63 -1.32
C ARG A 2 13.61 22.44 -0.27
N ASP A 3 12.75 21.84 0.57
CA ASP A 3 11.94 22.59 1.52
C ASP A 3 11.77 21.88 2.87
N ALA A 4 12.60 22.24 3.86
CA ALA A 4 12.57 21.65 5.20
C ALA A 4 11.21 21.81 5.91
N SER A 5 10.53 22.94 5.67
CA SER A 5 9.19 23.22 6.20
C SER A 5 8.13 22.26 5.65
N ALA A 6 8.20 21.92 4.36
CA ALA A 6 7.28 20.96 3.74
C ALA A 6 7.50 19.54 4.29
N THR A 7 8.76 19.14 4.48
CA THR A 7 9.11 17.86 5.11
C THR A 7 8.58 17.76 6.53
N LEU A 8 8.68 18.84 7.33
CA LEU A 8 8.20 18.86 8.70
C LEU A 8 6.67 18.69 8.77
N LYS A 9 5.93 19.43 7.93
CA LYS A 9 4.46 19.31 7.83
C LYS A 9 4.01 17.91 7.43
N LEU A 10 4.69 17.32 6.44
CA LEU A 10 4.40 15.95 6.00
C LEU A 10 4.68 14.92 7.11
N GLY A 11 5.77 15.10 7.86
CA GLY A 11 6.12 14.26 9.00
C GLY A 11 5.05 14.29 10.10
N GLN A 12 4.54 15.48 10.43
CA GLN A 12 3.46 15.66 11.40
C GLN A 12 2.16 14.98 10.93
N ALA A 13 1.77 15.19 9.66
CA ALA A 13 0.57 14.57 9.10
C ALA A 13 0.65 13.03 9.11
N ARG A 14 1.79 12.47 8.69
CA ARG A 14 2.03 11.03 8.75
C ARG A 14 2.03 10.50 10.18
N GLY A 15 2.62 11.23 11.13
CA GLY A 15 2.62 10.87 12.54
C GLY A 15 1.21 10.64 13.07
N ILE A 16 0.29 11.57 12.79
CA ILE A 16 -1.13 11.44 13.19
C ILE A 16 -1.80 10.26 12.45
N ALA A 17 -1.55 10.10 11.15
CA ALA A 17 -2.14 9.03 10.34
C ALA A 17 -1.75 7.62 10.84
N LEU A 18 -0.58 7.48 11.48
CA LEU A 18 -0.14 6.22 12.09
C LEU A 18 -0.57 6.08 13.55
N LEU A 19 -0.58 7.19 14.32
CA LEU A 19 -0.91 7.16 15.74
C LEU A 19 -2.37 6.75 16.00
N VAL A 20 -3.32 7.30 15.26
CA VAL A 20 -4.76 7.03 15.46
C VAL A 20 -5.10 5.53 15.37
N PRO A 21 -4.74 4.81 14.29
CA PRO A 21 -5.01 3.37 14.22
C PRO A 21 -4.23 2.58 15.28
N ALA A 22 -3.02 3.00 15.64
CA ALA A 22 -2.24 2.34 16.69
C ALA A 22 -2.93 2.43 18.06
N LEU A 23 -3.49 3.58 18.42
CA LEU A 23 -4.26 3.77 19.66
C LEU A 23 -5.51 2.90 19.72
N LEU A 24 -6.06 2.54 18.56
CA LEU A 24 -7.21 1.63 18.42
C LEU A 24 -6.79 0.15 18.32
N GLY A 25 -5.50 -0.17 18.43
CA GLY A 25 -4.99 -1.53 18.31
C GLY A 25 -5.08 -2.11 16.88
N LEU A 26 -5.24 -1.26 15.86
CA LEU A 26 -5.30 -1.71 14.47
C LEU A 26 -3.88 -1.96 13.92
N PRO A 27 -3.66 -3.08 13.20
CA PRO A 27 -2.35 -3.38 12.64
C PRO A 27 -2.01 -2.39 11.52
N ILE A 28 -0.81 -1.84 11.60
CA ILE A 28 -0.28 -0.90 10.62
C ILE A 28 0.68 -1.64 9.70
N ALA A 29 0.58 -1.37 8.40
CA ALA A 29 1.49 -1.91 7.39
C ALA A 29 2.05 -0.76 6.55
N GLU A 30 3.35 -0.81 6.31
CA GLU A 30 4.07 0.16 5.50
C GLU A 30 4.62 -0.49 4.23
N TYR A 31 4.56 0.25 3.12
CA TYR A 31 4.99 -0.23 1.81
C TYR A 31 5.94 0.78 1.18
N ALA A 32 7.08 0.30 0.70
CA ALA A 32 7.97 1.13 -0.09
C ALA A 32 7.28 1.56 -1.40
N PRO A 33 7.52 2.79 -1.91
CA PRO A 33 6.89 3.27 -3.15
C PRO A 33 7.11 2.33 -4.34
N ASN A 34 8.28 1.72 -4.43
CA ASN A 34 8.62 0.76 -5.48
C ASN A 34 7.82 -0.55 -5.35
N ALA A 35 7.50 -0.97 -4.13
CA ALA A 35 6.66 -2.14 -3.90
C ALA A 35 5.23 -1.87 -4.38
N VAL A 36 4.67 -0.70 -4.06
CA VAL A 36 3.34 -0.28 -4.54
C VAL A 36 3.29 -0.28 -6.07
N LYS A 37 4.29 0.35 -6.71
CA LYS A 37 4.40 0.35 -8.18
C LYS A 37 4.45 -1.07 -8.74
N LYS A 38 5.35 -1.91 -8.24
CA LYS A 38 5.50 -3.29 -8.69
C LYS A 38 4.20 -4.10 -8.55
N THR A 39 3.48 -3.92 -7.45
CA THR A 39 2.22 -4.65 -7.21
C THR A 39 1.08 -4.17 -8.12
N VAL A 40 0.97 -2.86 -8.36
CA VAL A 40 -0.16 -2.30 -9.13
C VAL A 40 0.06 -2.37 -10.64
N VAL A 41 1.27 -2.09 -11.12
CA VAL A 41 1.57 -2.03 -12.57
C VAL A 41 2.43 -3.19 -13.09
N GLY A 42 2.91 -4.08 -12.22
CA GLY A 42 3.78 -5.20 -12.59
C GLY A 42 5.25 -4.85 -12.86
N ALA A 43 5.55 -3.60 -13.23
CA ALA A 43 6.92 -3.12 -13.45
C ALA A 43 7.34 -2.10 -12.38
N GLY A 44 8.54 -2.24 -11.81
CA GLY A 44 9.06 -1.32 -10.78
C GLY A 44 9.28 0.13 -11.26
N HIS A 45 9.12 0.41 -12.55
CA HIS A 45 9.31 1.72 -13.18
C HIS A 45 8.02 2.32 -13.72
N GLY A 46 6.85 1.79 -13.31
CA GLY A 46 5.57 2.31 -13.75
C GLY A 46 5.44 3.82 -13.50
N ASP A 47 5.05 4.54 -14.54
CA ASP A 47 4.79 5.97 -14.46
C ASP A 47 3.50 6.25 -13.66
N LYS A 48 3.37 7.45 -13.09
CA LYS A 48 2.20 7.87 -12.31
C LYS A 48 0.90 7.75 -13.11
N GLY A 49 0.94 7.95 -14.43
CA GLY A 49 -0.20 7.72 -15.31
C GLY A 49 -0.65 6.25 -15.36
N GLN A 50 0.29 5.32 -15.35
CA GLN A 50 0.01 3.87 -15.40
C GLN A 50 -0.63 3.36 -14.12
N ILE A 51 -0.20 3.87 -12.95
CA ILE A 51 -0.82 3.53 -11.66
C ILE A 51 -2.31 3.90 -11.69
N ARG A 52 -2.64 5.12 -12.14
CA ARG A 52 -4.04 5.59 -12.19
C ARG A 52 -4.90 4.74 -13.13
N ALA A 53 -4.37 4.40 -14.31
CA ALA A 53 -5.04 3.52 -15.25
C ALA A 53 -5.31 2.13 -14.63
N MET A 54 -4.31 1.56 -13.95
CA MET A 54 -4.44 0.27 -13.29
C MET A 54 -5.41 0.28 -12.12
N VAL A 55 -5.43 1.35 -11.30
CA VAL A 55 -6.42 1.50 -10.23
C VAL A 55 -7.83 1.48 -10.81
N LYS A 56 -8.08 2.15 -11.94
CA LYS A 56 -9.39 2.12 -12.62
C LYS A 56 -9.76 0.74 -13.17
N CYS A 57 -8.78 -0.01 -13.70
CA CYS A 57 -9.01 -1.39 -14.15
C CYS A 57 -9.31 -2.34 -12.98
N LEU A 58 -8.60 -2.21 -11.86
CA LEU A 58 -8.74 -3.08 -10.69
C LEU A 58 -9.97 -2.74 -9.84
N LEU A 59 -10.36 -1.47 -9.81
CA LEU A 59 -11.50 -0.94 -9.05
C LEU A 59 -12.41 -0.13 -9.98
N PRO A 60 -13.19 -0.77 -10.87
CA PRO A 60 -13.99 -0.07 -11.88
C PRO A 60 -15.10 0.82 -11.30
N ARG A 61 -15.47 0.60 -10.03
CA ARG A 61 -16.45 1.43 -9.29
C ARG A 61 -15.81 2.59 -8.52
N ALA A 62 -14.48 2.61 -8.38
CA ALA A 62 -13.79 3.69 -7.71
C ALA A 62 -13.56 4.85 -8.68
N THR A 63 -14.03 6.04 -8.30
CA THR A 63 -13.82 7.30 -9.02
C THR A 63 -12.92 8.20 -8.18
N PRO A 64 -11.59 8.01 -8.20
CA PRO A 64 -10.70 8.88 -7.44
C PRO A 64 -10.71 10.29 -8.02
N ASP A 65 -11.18 11.25 -7.22
CA ASP A 65 -11.32 12.66 -7.63
C ASP A 65 -9.98 13.43 -7.63
N SER A 66 -8.93 12.85 -7.06
CA SER A 66 -7.59 13.47 -6.99
C SER A 66 -6.46 12.47 -7.23
N ALA A 67 -5.25 13.00 -7.46
CA ALA A 67 -4.05 12.17 -7.58
C ALA A 67 -3.75 11.43 -6.26
N ASP A 68 -3.88 12.13 -5.13
CA ASP A 68 -3.65 11.55 -3.79
C ASP A 68 -4.65 10.43 -3.48
N ALA A 69 -5.90 10.57 -3.94
CA ALA A 69 -6.91 9.52 -3.79
C ALA A 69 -6.54 8.26 -4.60
N ALA A 70 -6.03 8.43 -5.83
CA ALA A 70 -5.55 7.31 -6.63
C ALA A 70 -4.35 6.61 -5.98
N ASP A 71 -3.42 7.37 -5.39
CA ASP A 71 -2.27 6.81 -4.67
C ASP A 71 -2.69 6.07 -3.39
N ALA A 72 -3.68 6.59 -2.66
CA ALA A 72 -4.25 5.89 -1.50
C ALA A 72 -4.90 4.55 -1.89
N LEU A 73 -5.65 4.51 -3.01
CA LEU A 73 -6.21 3.27 -3.54
C LEU A 73 -5.12 2.29 -3.98
N ALA A 74 -4.04 2.76 -4.60
CA ALA A 74 -2.90 1.93 -4.98
C ALA A 74 -2.23 1.28 -3.75
N ILE A 75 -2.07 2.03 -2.65
CA ILE A 75 -1.58 1.48 -1.37
C ILE A 75 -2.55 0.44 -0.82
N ALA A 76 -3.87 0.69 -0.86
CA ALA A 76 -4.87 -0.26 -0.39
C ALA A 76 -4.86 -1.58 -1.20
N ILE A 77 -4.74 -1.50 -2.52
CA ILE A 77 -4.58 -2.67 -3.41
C ILE A 77 -3.30 -3.43 -3.03
N THR A 78 -2.20 -2.71 -2.83
CA THR A 78 -0.91 -3.30 -2.44
C THR A 78 -1.03 -4.04 -1.10
N HIS A 79 -1.71 -3.43 -0.13
CA HIS A 79 -1.96 -4.05 1.18
C HIS A 79 -2.79 -5.33 1.06
N ALA A 80 -3.90 -5.29 0.30
CA ALA A 80 -4.74 -6.45 0.07
C ALA A 80 -3.97 -7.61 -0.57
N HIS A 81 -3.15 -7.31 -1.59
CA HIS A 81 -2.32 -8.30 -2.27
C HIS A 81 -1.25 -8.89 -1.34
N SER A 82 -0.53 -8.03 -0.60
CA SER A 82 0.48 -8.47 0.37
C SER A 82 -0.11 -9.37 1.46
N ARG A 83 -1.32 -9.06 1.93
CA ARG A 83 -2.04 -9.88 2.92
C ARG A 83 -2.43 -11.25 2.35
N ALA A 84 -2.85 -11.31 1.10
CA ALA A 84 -3.15 -12.59 0.44
C ALA A 84 -1.90 -13.46 0.32
N TRP A 85 -0.77 -12.86 -0.06
CA TRP A 85 0.52 -13.56 -0.15
C TRP A 85 0.97 -14.12 1.20
N ARG A 86 0.95 -13.31 2.28
CA ARG A 86 1.31 -13.76 3.63
C ARG A 86 0.44 -14.92 4.13
N ARG A 87 -0.86 -14.90 3.78
CA ARG A 87 -1.77 -16.00 4.12
C ARG A 87 -1.40 -17.29 3.38
N LEU A 88 -1.05 -17.19 2.11
CA LEU A 88 -0.59 -18.33 1.33
C LEU A 88 0.72 -18.89 1.89
N GLU A 89 1.70 -18.05 2.19
CA GLU A 89 2.96 -18.46 2.82
C GLU A 89 2.71 -19.18 4.15
N ALA A 90 1.84 -18.65 5.00
CA ALA A 90 1.48 -19.28 6.27
C ALA A 90 0.79 -20.66 6.06
N ALA A 91 -0.10 -20.76 5.07
CA ALA A 91 -0.77 -22.02 4.73
C ALA A 91 0.24 -23.07 4.22
N VAL A 92 1.15 -22.68 3.32
CA VAL A 92 2.21 -23.56 2.79
C VAL A 92 3.15 -24.00 3.90
N ALA A 93 3.59 -23.09 4.76
CA ALA A 93 4.45 -23.41 5.90
C ALA A 93 3.77 -24.36 6.91
N SER A 94 2.45 -24.26 7.08
CA SER A 94 1.69 -25.19 7.93
C SER A 94 1.57 -26.58 7.31
N ALA A 95 1.46 -26.67 5.98
CA ALA A 95 1.39 -27.94 5.25
C ALA A 95 2.75 -28.67 5.18
N GLN A 96 3.86 -27.93 5.24
CA GLN A 96 5.22 -28.47 5.19
C GLN A 96 5.77 -28.88 6.58
N ARG A 97 5.04 -28.65 7.66
CA ARG A 97 5.48 -29.03 9.00
C ARG A 97 5.27 -30.55 9.16
N PRO A 98 6.33 -31.37 9.29
CA PRO A 98 6.16 -32.81 9.44
C PRO A 98 5.39 -33.12 10.73
N ALA A 99 4.51 -34.12 10.67
CA ALA A 99 3.75 -34.61 11.83
C ALA A 99 4.73 -35.10 12.92
N PRO A 100 4.36 -34.96 14.22
CA PRO A 100 5.20 -35.41 15.33
C PRO A 100 5.43 -36.92 15.33
#